data_AF-A0ABD2MXH0-F1
#
_entry.id   AF-A0ABD2MXH0-F1
#
_cell.length_a   1.000
_cell.length_b   1.000
_cell.length_c   1.000
_cell.angle_alpha   90.00
_cell.angle_beta   90.00
_cell.angle_gamma   90.00
#
_symmetry.space_group_name_H-M   'P 1'
#
loop_
_entity.id
_entity.type
_entity.pdbx_description
1 polymer ?
#
loop_
_entity_poly.entity_id
_entity_poly.type
_entity_poly.pdbx_seq_one_letter_code
_entity_poly.pdbx_strand_id
1 'polypeptide(L)'
;MHYGLSLKQLLTLAYEYAESSGCNYPKSWKENKCGGKDWAAGFRKRNPELSGFSKPGIWPINKLVFGDDDFAPIDIFSTGYHDLTDENTHNTQDLHFVDSEASQNNEVVDREQNKTPTLDADPVSVSDADDPLHVSSSKAILTPEVVRPYPKKAITDSVLKRKGREKGRSRIYTETPEKNRLESLRNEKNRKRELQKAKQHAKELKTAKNLLGLTEPKRKRE
;
A
#
# COMPACT_ATOMS: atom_id res chain seq x y z
N MET A 1 19.87 -23.26 -3.84
CA MET A 1 18.48 -22.79 -3.68
C MET A 1 17.78 -23.71 -2.70
N HIS A 2 17.64 -23.31 -1.43
CA HIS A 2 16.89 -24.09 -0.45
C HIS A 2 15.45 -23.60 -0.46
N TYR A 3 14.60 -24.31 -1.22
CA TYR A 3 13.15 -24.12 -1.17
C TYR A 3 12.71 -24.51 0.24
N GLY A 4 11.93 -23.67 0.90
CA GLY A 4 11.40 -23.98 2.24
C GLY A 4 10.68 -25.34 2.26
N LEU A 5 10.35 -25.83 3.45
CA LEU A 5 9.68 -27.12 3.64
C LEU A 5 8.51 -27.29 2.66
N SER A 6 8.63 -28.28 1.78
CA SER A 6 7.53 -28.64 0.88
C SER A 6 6.32 -29.08 1.69
N LEU A 7 5.13 -29.02 1.09
CA LEU A 7 3.91 -29.49 1.76
C LEU A 7 4.06 -30.95 2.24
N LYS A 8 4.71 -31.82 1.44
CA LYS A 8 4.94 -33.21 1.82
C LYS A 8 5.88 -33.31 3.04
N GLN A 9 6.99 -32.59 3.04
CA GLN A 9 7.92 -32.55 4.18
C GLN A 9 7.25 -32.01 5.44
N LEU A 10 6.45 -30.94 5.34
CA LEU A 10 5.69 -30.40 6.46
C LEU A 10 4.73 -31.45 7.05
N LEU A 11 4.04 -32.19 6.19
CA LEU A 11 3.09 -33.23 6.62
C LEU A 11 3.81 -34.44 7.24
N THR A 12 4.97 -34.83 6.72
CA THR A 12 5.78 -35.90 7.32
C THR A 12 6.30 -35.49 8.70
N LEU A 13 6.85 -34.28 8.84
CA LEU A 13 7.28 -33.72 10.13
C LEU A 13 6.13 -33.65 11.15
N ALA A 14 4.93 -33.29 10.69
CA ALA A 14 3.76 -33.25 11.56
C ALA A 14 3.40 -34.63 12.12
N TYR A 15 3.54 -35.68 11.31
CA TYR A 15 3.32 -37.06 11.73
C TYR A 15 4.40 -37.51 12.73
N GLU A 16 5.68 -37.32 12.41
CA GLU A 16 6.81 -37.66 13.29
C GLU A 16 6.71 -36.94 14.64
N TYR A 17 6.32 -35.66 14.63
CA TYR A 17 6.07 -34.90 15.84
C TYR A 17 4.88 -35.45 16.63
N ALA A 18 3.77 -35.82 15.97
CA ALA A 18 2.60 -36.37 16.65
C ALA A 18 2.87 -37.75 17.27
N GLU A 19 3.67 -38.58 16.58
CA GLU A 19 4.11 -39.90 17.07
C GLU A 19 5.03 -39.77 18.29
N SER A 20 6.03 -38.88 18.24
CA SER A 20 6.95 -38.64 19.37
C SER A 20 6.30 -37.95 20.57
N SER A 21 5.33 -37.05 20.33
CA SER A 21 4.59 -36.35 21.39
C SER A 21 3.41 -37.15 21.95
N GLY A 22 3.11 -38.34 21.41
CA GLY A 22 1.98 -39.17 21.86
C GLY A 22 0.61 -38.52 21.65
N CYS A 23 0.49 -37.55 20.74
CA CYS A 23 -0.76 -36.85 20.47
C CYS A 23 -1.73 -37.76 19.69
N ASN A 24 -3.04 -37.55 19.87
CA ASN A 24 -4.04 -38.25 19.06
C ASN A 24 -4.07 -37.70 17.63
N TYR A 25 -4.00 -38.58 16.63
CA TYR A 25 -4.07 -38.24 15.21
C TYR A 25 -4.92 -39.26 14.42
N PRO A 26 -5.45 -38.88 13.24
CA PRO A 26 -6.28 -39.77 12.44
C PRO A 26 -5.55 -41.05 12.01
N LYS A 27 -6.27 -42.18 11.94
CA LYS A 27 -5.72 -43.49 11.51
C LYS A 27 -5.04 -43.42 10.12
N SER A 28 -5.57 -42.59 9.23
CA SER A 28 -5.00 -42.36 7.90
C SER A 28 -3.56 -41.81 7.92
N TRP A 29 -3.15 -41.13 8.99
CA TRP A 29 -1.77 -40.65 9.12
C TRP A 29 -0.79 -41.79 9.37
N LYS A 30 -1.22 -42.82 10.12
CA LYS A 30 -0.39 -43.99 10.44
C LYS A 30 -0.15 -44.86 9.21
N GLU A 31 -1.17 -45.01 8.37
CA GLU A 31 -1.09 -45.76 7.10
C GLU A 31 -0.18 -45.06 6.09
N ASN A 32 -0.34 -43.74 5.93
CA ASN A 32 0.40 -42.97 4.93
C ASN A 32 1.72 -42.37 5.44
N LYS A 33 2.03 -42.53 6.74
CA LYS A 33 3.17 -41.90 7.44
C LYS A 33 3.31 -40.40 7.17
N CYS A 34 2.19 -39.71 7.04
CA CYS A 34 2.16 -38.27 6.77
C CYS A 34 0.85 -37.65 7.25
N GLY A 35 0.92 -36.36 7.57
CA GLY A 35 -0.24 -35.57 7.93
C GLY A 35 -1.26 -35.41 6.80
N GLY A 36 -2.50 -35.14 7.17
CA GLY A 36 -3.57 -34.80 6.23
C GLY A 36 -3.47 -33.36 5.70
N LYS A 37 -3.91 -33.13 4.46
CA LYS A 37 -3.93 -31.79 3.85
C LYS A 37 -4.79 -30.79 4.64
N ASP A 38 -5.87 -31.26 5.25
CA ASP A 38 -6.75 -30.46 6.12
C ASP A 38 -6.01 -29.93 7.35
N TRP A 39 -5.11 -30.74 7.91
CA TRP A 39 -4.28 -30.31 9.03
C TRP A 39 -3.30 -29.22 8.62
N ALA A 40 -2.63 -29.35 7.47
CA ALA A 40 -1.74 -28.29 6.97
C ALA A 40 -2.50 -26.99 6.68
N ALA A 41 -3.72 -27.09 6.12
CA ALA A 41 -4.58 -25.93 5.91
C ALA A 41 -4.97 -25.27 7.25
N GLY A 42 -5.37 -26.06 8.25
CA GLY A 42 -5.67 -25.59 9.59
C GLY A 42 -4.45 -24.98 10.30
N PHE A 43 -3.27 -25.59 10.17
CA PHE A 43 -2.01 -25.12 10.72
C PHE A 43 -1.65 -23.73 10.17
N ARG A 44 -1.70 -23.54 8.85
CA ARG A 44 -1.45 -22.23 8.22
C ARG A 44 -2.48 -21.18 8.66
N LYS A 45 -3.75 -21.57 8.79
CA LYS A 45 -4.82 -20.68 9.24
C LYS A 45 -4.62 -20.21 10.68
N ARG A 46 -4.09 -21.07 11.57
CA ARG A 46 -3.79 -20.72 12.97
C ARG A 46 -2.49 -19.93 13.13
N ASN A 47 -1.58 -20.00 12.15
CA ASN A 47 -0.28 -19.34 12.18
C ASN A 47 -0.16 -18.32 11.04
N PRO A 48 -0.89 -17.18 11.10
CA PRO A 48 -0.88 -16.17 10.04
C PRO A 48 0.49 -15.51 9.85
N GLU A 49 1.31 -15.44 10.90
CA GLU A 49 2.66 -14.87 10.86
C GLU A 49 3.55 -15.57 9.82
N LEU A 50 3.39 -16.89 9.64
CA LEU A 50 4.13 -17.66 8.63
C LEU A 50 3.75 -17.25 7.19
N SER A 51 2.57 -16.68 6.99
CA SER A 51 2.09 -16.21 5.68
C SER A 51 2.29 -14.72 5.45
N GLY A 52 2.48 -13.93 6.53
CA GLY A 52 2.61 -12.48 6.45
C GLY A 52 3.84 -12.02 5.65
N PHE A 53 4.94 -12.77 5.76
CA PHE A 53 6.21 -12.44 5.11
C PHE A 53 6.32 -12.90 3.65
N SER A 54 5.35 -13.69 3.18
CA SER A 54 5.36 -14.21 1.81
C SER A 54 5.04 -13.12 0.78
N LYS A 55 4.13 -12.20 1.10
CA LYS A 55 3.77 -11.09 0.21
C LYS A 55 4.93 -10.14 -0.07
N PRO A 56 5.69 -9.64 0.93
CA PRO A 56 6.85 -8.80 0.68
C PRO A 56 8.10 -9.58 0.22
N GLY A 57 8.03 -10.90 0.05
CA GLY A 57 9.18 -11.70 -0.37
C GLY A 57 10.29 -11.82 0.67
N ILE A 58 9.98 -11.48 1.93
CA ILE A 58 10.92 -11.61 3.05
C ILE A 58 11.12 -13.09 3.39
N TRP A 59 10.01 -13.84 3.44
CA TRP A 59 10.05 -15.28 3.67
C TRP A 59 8.93 -16.03 2.93
N PRO A 60 9.25 -16.99 2.04
CA PRO A 60 10.59 -17.30 1.54
C PRO A 60 11.23 -16.10 0.84
N ILE A 61 12.56 -16.02 0.85
CA ILE A 61 13.29 -14.95 0.18
C ILE A 61 12.94 -14.98 -1.32
N ASN A 62 12.24 -13.95 -1.78
CA ASN A 62 11.89 -13.76 -3.18
C ASN A 62 12.23 -12.32 -3.60
N LYS A 63 13.30 -12.18 -4.39
CA LYS A 63 13.78 -10.88 -4.89
C LYS A 63 12.92 -10.31 -6.02
N LEU A 64 12.06 -11.13 -6.63
CA LEU A 64 11.20 -10.77 -7.76
C LEU A 64 9.79 -10.36 -7.30
N VAL A 65 9.59 -10.06 -6.02
CA VAL A 65 8.30 -9.62 -5.49
C VAL A 65 7.93 -8.21 -5.94
N PHE A 66 8.93 -7.37 -6.17
CA PHE A 66 8.75 -6.01 -6.65
C PHE A 66 9.14 -5.96 -8.13
N GLY A 67 8.21 -5.50 -8.98
CA GLY A 67 8.51 -5.21 -10.38
C GLY A 67 8.98 -3.76 -10.56
N ASP A 68 9.47 -3.41 -11.75
CA ASP A 68 9.92 -2.05 -12.06
C ASP A 68 8.79 -1.00 -11.83
N ASP A 69 7.53 -1.39 -12.06
CA ASP A 69 6.34 -0.58 -11.81
C ASP A 69 6.08 -0.26 -10.32
N ASP A 70 6.68 -1.00 -9.39
CA ASP A 70 6.58 -0.71 -7.95
C ASP A 70 7.56 0.37 -7.51
N PHE A 71 8.61 0.60 -8.30
CA PHE A 71 9.59 1.66 -8.12
C PHE A 71 9.26 2.91 -8.95
N ALA A 72 8.29 2.83 -9.86
CA ALA A 72 7.89 3.94 -10.70
C ALA A 72 7.27 5.08 -9.87
N PRO A 73 7.69 6.34 -10.10
CA PRO A 73 7.11 7.50 -9.43
C PRO A 73 5.61 7.63 -9.77
N ILE A 74 4.83 7.98 -8.77
CA ILE A 74 3.40 8.25 -8.92
C ILE A 74 3.20 9.57 -9.66
N ASP A 75 2.27 9.61 -10.61
CA ASP A 75 1.86 10.88 -11.20
C ASP A 75 0.96 11.65 -10.23
N ILE A 76 1.52 12.70 -9.63
CA ILE A 76 0.85 13.58 -8.67
C ILE A 76 -0.22 14.43 -9.38
N PHE A 77 0.00 14.76 -10.66
CA PHE A 77 -0.80 15.74 -11.40
C PHE A 77 -2.04 15.14 -12.09
N SER A 78 -2.10 13.83 -12.28
CA SER A 78 -3.26 13.15 -12.90
C SER A 78 -4.40 12.84 -11.91
N THR A 79 -4.23 13.09 -10.61
CA THR A 79 -5.34 12.94 -9.66
C THR A 79 -6.26 14.15 -9.74
N GLY A 80 -7.52 13.93 -10.15
CA GLY A 80 -8.56 14.94 -10.17
C GLY A 80 -8.89 15.49 -8.78
N TYR A 81 -8.03 16.37 -8.25
CA TYR A 81 -8.34 17.30 -7.17
C TYR A 81 -9.15 18.52 -7.67
N HIS A 82 -9.81 18.39 -8.83
CA HIS A 82 -10.80 19.35 -9.31
C HIS A 82 -12.20 18.85 -8.95
N ASP A 83 -12.59 18.90 -7.67
CA ASP A 83 -14.03 18.91 -7.31
C ASP A 83 -14.36 19.34 -5.88
N LEU A 84 -13.47 20.07 -5.18
CA LEU A 84 -13.74 20.54 -3.81
C LEU A 84 -13.40 22.01 -3.53
N THR A 85 -13.28 22.85 -4.56
CA THR A 85 -13.25 24.30 -4.34
C THR A 85 -14.47 24.90 -4.99
N ASP A 86 -15.48 25.13 -4.16
CA ASP A 86 -16.52 26.11 -4.40
C ASP A 86 -15.89 27.42 -4.92
N GLU A 87 -16.51 27.93 -5.97
CA GLU A 87 -16.57 29.33 -6.40
C GLU A 87 -15.63 30.33 -5.71
N ASN A 88 -14.80 30.95 -6.55
CA ASN A 88 -14.37 32.35 -6.41
C ASN A 88 -13.21 32.61 -5.41
N THR A 89 -11.97 32.61 -5.92
CA THR A 89 -11.13 33.83 -5.90
C THR A 89 -9.88 33.65 -6.75
N HIS A 90 -9.57 34.75 -7.39
CA HIS A 90 -8.60 35.03 -8.45
C HIS A 90 -7.17 35.03 -7.89
N ASN A 91 -6.23 34.57 -8.72
CA ASN A 91 -4.81 34.92 -8.69
C ASN A 91 -3.98 34.46 -7.47
N THR A 92 -3.10 33.48 -7.69
CA THR A 92 -1.87 33.36 -6.90
C THR A 92 -0.74 32.97 -7.85
N GLN A 93 -0.18 33.98 -8.49
CA GLN A 93 1.22 33.98 -8.88
C GLN A 93 2.08 33.97 -7.60
N ASP A 94 3.30 33.44 -7.71
CA ASP A 94 4.39 33.43 -6.73
C ASP A 94 4.34 32.46 -5.55
N LEU A 95 4.97 31.29 -5.75
CA LEU A 95 5.84 30.70 -4.74
C LEU A 95 7.29 30.91 -5.17
N HIS A 96 7.87 32.00 -4.68
CA HIS A 96 9.28 32.32 -4.79
C HIS A 96 10.07 31.41 -3.85
N PHE A 97 10.73 30.37 -4.39
CA PHE A 97 11.71 29.59 -3.64
C PHE A 97 13.03 30.35 -3.65
N VAL A 98 13.44 30.85 -2.48
CA VAL A 98 14.74 31.48 -2.28
C VAL A 98 15.76 30.36 -2.11
N ASP A 99 16.58 30.10 -3.13
CA ASP A 99 17.78 29.28 -2.99
C ASP A 99 18.82 30.06 -2.19
N SER A 100 19.08 29.61 -0.95
CA SER A 100 20.31 29.92 -0.23
C SER A 100 21.35 28.88 -0.65
N GLU A 101 22.26 29.28 -1.53
CA GLU A 101 23.45 28.50 -1.83
C GLU A 101 24.37 28.44 -0.60
N ALA A 102 24.47 27.27 0.01
CA ALA A 102 25.59 26.90 0.87
C ALA A 102 26.11 25.53 0.43
N SER A 103 27.08 25.55 -0.46
CA SER A 103 28.00 24.42 -0.67
C SER A 103 29.39 24.85 -0.20
N GLN A 104 29.88 24.24 0.88
CA GLN A 104 31.31 24.05 1.05
C GLN A 104 31.59 22.56 1.23
N ASN A 105 32.51 22.12 0.37
CA ASN A 105 33.01 20.77 0.20
C ASN A 105 33.86 20.36 1.41
N ASN A 106 33.79 19.08 1.79
CA ASN A 106 34.79 18.45 2.64
C ASN A 106 36.05 18.15 1.81
N GLU A 107 37.19 18.72 2.21
CA GLU A 107 38.50 18.40 1.67
C GLU A 107 39.12 17.20 2.41
N VAL A 108 39.72 16.28 1.65
CA VAL A 108 40.64 15.25 2.13
C VAL A 108 42.07 15.72 1.83
N VAL A 109 42.94 15.52 2.82
CA VAL A 109 44.34 15.94 2.97
C VAL A 109 45.28 15.36 1.89
N ASP A 110 46.20 16.19 1.35
CA ASP A 110 47.66 15.89 1.29
C ASP A 110 48.53 17.10 0.84
N ARG A 111 49.38 17.57 1.78
CA ARG A 111 50.84 17.90 1.71
C ARG A 111 51.43 18.28 0.30
N GLU A 112 52.08 19.42 0.03
CA GLU A 112 53.25 20.07 0.66
C GLU A 112 53.61 21.43 -0.02
N GLN A 113 54.28 22.33 0.74
CA GLN A 113 55.24 23.40 0.35
C GLN A 113 54.80 24.76 -0.29
N ASN A 114 54.83 25.79 0.59
CA ASN A 114 55.59 27.05 0.50
C ASN A 114 55.32 28.09 -0.62
N LYS A 115 54.69 29.23 -0.26
CA LYS A 115 55.23 30.62 -0.30
C LYS A 115 54.10 31.67 -0.44
N THR A 116 54.05 32.61 0.50
CA THR A 116 53.42 33.94 0.38
C THR A 116 54.10 34.76 -0.72
N PRO A 117 53.38 35.65 -1.42
CA PRO A 117 53.32 37.05 -0.95
C PRO A 117 51.96 37.75 -1.08
N THR A 118 51.73 38.65 -0.12
CA THR A 118 50.86 39.83 -0.08
C THR A 118 51.01 40.75 -1.31
N LEU A 119 49.97 41.54 -1.65
CA LEU A 119 49.89 42.95 -2.17
C LEU A 119 48.46 43.12 -2.78
N ASP A 120 47.48 43.80 -2.18
CA ASP A 120 47.19 45.26 -2.11
C ASP A 120 46.04 45.69 -3.06
N ALA A 121 45.08 46.48 -2.51
CA ALA A 121 44.18 47.50 -3.11
C ALA A 121 43.30 47.14 -4.33
N ASP A 122 42.07 47.61 -4.59
CA ASP A 122 41.05 48.49 -4.01
C ASP A 122 39.75 48.24 -4.84
N PRO A 123 38.53 48.58 -4.35
CA PRO A 123 37.29 48.43 -5.13
C PRO A 123 37.04 49.62 -6.05
N VAL A 124 37.04 49.42 -7.37
CA VAL A 124 36.61 50.44 -8.33
C VAL A 124 35.17 50.20 -8.76
N SER A 125 34.30 51.08 -8.28
CA SER A 125 32.98 51.35 -8.86
C SER A 125 33.14 52.11 -10.18
N VAL A 126 32.47 51.67 -11.23
CA VAL A 126 32.08 52.53 -12.36
C VAL A 126 30.68 52.17 -12.83
N SER A 127 29.91 53.24 -13.04
CA SER A 127 28.52 53.37 -13.40
C SER A 127 28.26 53.19 -14.90
N ASP A 128 26.96 53.28 -15.24
CA ASP A 128 26.36 53.60 -16.55
C ASP A 128 26.24 52.43 -17.54
N ALA A 129 25.14 52.23 -18.25
CA ALA A 129 23.87 52.95 -18.39
C ALA A 129 22.79 51.97 -18.88
N ASP A 130 21.53 52.40 -18.77
CA ASP A 130 20.34 51.78 -19.31
C ASP A 130 20.46 51.40 -20.80
N ASP A 131 20.04 50.18 -21.15
CA ASP A 131 19.47 49.93 -22.48
C ASP A 131 18.36 48.85 -22.40
N PRO A 132 17.07 49.21 -22.58
CA PRO A 132 15.95 48.29 -22.45
C PRO A 132 15.58 47.70 -23.81
N LEU A 133 16.18 46.57 -24.17
CA LEU A 133 15.67 45.74 -25.28
C LEU A 133 15.00 44.49 -24.76
N HIS A 134 13.69 44.64 -24.57
CA HIS A 134 12.67 43.62 -24.47
C HIS A 134 12.71 42.69 -25.70
N VAL A 135 13.55 41.65 -25.65
CA VAL A 135 13.33 40.43 -26.42
C VAL A 135 12.52 39.50 -25.53
N SER A 136 11.19 39.60 -25.66
CA SER A 136 10.26 38.56 -25.20
C SER A 136 10.45 37.30 -26.05
N SER A 137 11.61 36.65 -25.90
CA SER A 137 11.73 35.22 -26.14
C SER A 137 11.17 34.58 -24.89
N SER A 138 9.89 34.19 -24.93
CA SER A 138 9.35 33.26 -23.94
C SER A 138 10.14 31.96 -24.09
N LYS A 139 11.29 31.90 -23.42
CA LYS A 139 12.15 30.73 -23.36
C LYS A 139 11.32 29.69 -22.63
N ALA A 140 10.64 28.84 -23.40
CA ALA A 140 9.85 27.75 -22.87
C ALA A 140 10.75 27.04 -21.87
N ILE A 141 10.36 27.06 -20.59
CA ILE A 141 11.14 26.46 -19.52
C ILE A 141 11.19 24.97 -19.86
N LEU A 142 12.31 24.52 -20.43
CA LEU A 142 12.53 23.14 -20.78
C LEU A 142 12.69 22.38 -19.47
N THR A 143 11.63 21.73 -19.03
CA THR A 143 11.71 20.89 -17.84
C THR A 143 12.46 19.60 -18.20
N PRO A 144 13.22 19.02 -17.25
CA PRO A 144 13.89 17.74 -17.47
C PRO A 144 12.96 16.63 -17.97
N GLU A 145 11.67 16.71 -17.62
CA GLU A 145 10.62 15.80 -18.09
C GLU A 145 10.43 15.84 -19.62
N VAL A 146 10.52 17.01 -20.25
CA VAL A 146 10.38 17.16 -21.72
C VAL A 146 11.56 16.55 -22.45
N VAL A 147 12.76 16.62 -21.86
CA VAL A 147 14.00 16.13 -22.47
C VAL A 147 14.20 14.63 -22.24
N ARG A 148 13.76 14.10 -21.08
CA ARG A 148 13.88 12.68 -20.73
C ARG A 148 12.63 12.21 -19.99
N PRO A 149 11.58 11.79 -20.71
CA PRO A 149 10.39 11.25 -20.08
C PRO A 149 10.74 9.92 -19.38
N TYR A 150 10.26 9.77 -18.15
CA TYR A 150 10.39 8.55 -17.37
C TYR A 150 9.00 7.94 -17.12
N PRO A 151 8.90 6.61 -16.95
CA PRO A 151 7.63 5.96 -16.70
C PRO A 151 7.01 6.48 -15.39
N LYS A 152 5.78 7.00 -15.47
CA LYS A 152 4.97 7.43 -14.32
C LYS A 152 3.77 6.48 -14.17
N LYS A 153 3.45 6.12 -12.93
CA LYS A 153 2.29 5.27 -12.64
C LYS A 153 1.07 6.15 -12.41
N ALA A 154 0.08 6.06 -13.30
CA ALA A 154 -1.20 6.72 -13.12
C ALA A 154 -1.92 6.15 -11.88
N ILE A 155 -2.54 7.00 -11.08
CA ILE A 155 -3.37 6.56 -9.97
C ILE A 155 -4.64 5.95 -10.56
N THR A 156 -4.79 4.64 -10.39
CA THR A 156 -5.99 3.94 -10.87
C THR A 156 -7.20 4.31 -10.00
N ASP A 157 -8.37 4.35 -10.62
CA ASP A 157 -9.67 4.43 -9.95
C ASP A 157 -9.82 3.50 -8.74
N SER A 158 -9.22 2.30 -8.82
CA SER A 158 -9.27 1.33 -7.74
C SER A 158 -8.58 1.84 -6.48
N VAL A 159 -7.48 2.60 -6.62
CA VAL A 159 -6.76 3.21 -5.50
C VAL A 159 -7.61 4.30 -4.86
N LEU A 160 -8.27 5.13 -5.66
CA LEU A 160 -9.16 6.19 -5.19
C LEU A 160 -10.42 5.63 -4.50
N LYS A 161 -10.96 4.51 -5.01
CA LYS A 161 -12.17 3.85 -4.49
C LYS A 161 -11.91 2.97 -3.26
N ARG A 162 -10.65 2.69 -2.90
CA ARG A 162 -10.33 1.92 -1.69
C ARG A 162 -10.68 2.74 -0.46
N LYS A 163 -11.79 2.38 0.21
CA LYS A 163 -12.09 2.87 1.56
C LYS A 163 -10.97 2.41 2.49
N GLY A 164 -10.04 3.31 2.80
CA GLY A 164 -8.96 3.08 3.75
C GLY A 164 -9.50 2.64 5.11
N ARG A 165 -8.64 2.06 5.94
CA ARG A 165 -9.00 1.79 7.34
C ARG A 165 -9.42 3.10 7.98
N GLU A 166 -10.61 3.12 8.59
CA GLU A 166 -11.08 4.32 9.32
C GLU A 166 -10.03 4.70 10.37
N LYS A 167 -9.56 5.96 10.31
CA LYS A 167 -8.57 6.47 11.27
C LYS A 167 -9.16 6.33 12.67
N GLY A 168 -8.41 5.73 13.59
CA GLY A 168 -8.80 5.68 15.00
C GLY A 168 -8.91 7.10 15.56
N ARG A 169 -9.90 7.35 16.42
CA ARG A 169 -9.94 8.60 17.21
C ARG A 169 -9.14 8.40 18.49
N SER A 170 -8.57 9.47 19.04
CA SER A 170 -7.96 9.46 20.38
C SER A 170 -8.99 8.94 21.40
N ARG A 171 -8.54 8.10 22.34
CA ARG A 171 -9.42 7.31 23.20
C ARG A 171 -9.14 7.62 24.67
N ILE A 172 -10.08 8.30 25.34
CA ILE A 172 -10.16 8.36 26.80
C ILE A 172 -11.15 7.27 27.22
N TYR A 173 -10.66 6.20 27.86
CA TYR A 173 -11.43 4.97 28.12
C TYR A 173 -12.52 5.13 29.20
N THR A 174 -12.54 6.26 29.90
CA THR A 174 -13.41 6.53 31.06
C THR A 174 -14.65 7.35 30.72
N GLU A 175 -14.79 7.82 29.47
CA GLU A 175 -15.94 8.62 29.05
C GLU A 175 -16.99 7.77 28.30
N THR A 176 -18.24 7.87 28.77
CA THR A 176 -19.45 7.25 28.24
C THR A 176 -19.69 7.34 26.72
N PRO A 177 -19.38 8.45 26.01
CA PRO A 177 -19.62 8.54 24.55
C PRO A 177 -18.85 7.50 23.71
N GLU A 178 -17.60 7.17 24.07
CA GLU A 178 -16.80 6.19 23.31
C GLU A 178 -17.27 4.75 23.55
N LYS A 179 -17.81 4.44 24.74
CA LYS A 179 -18.45 3.14 25.03
C LYS A 179 -19.67 2.92 24.13
N ASN A 180 -20.56 3.92 24.05
CA ASN A 180 -21.77 3.87 23.22
C ASN A 180 -21.43 3.72 21.72
N ARG A 181 -20.39 4.41 21.25
CA ARG A 181 -19.90 4.30 19.88
C ARG A 181 -19.36 2.91 19.56
N LEU A 182 -18.58 2.31 20.46
CA LEU A 182 -18.07 0.95 20.25
C LEU A 182 -19.19 -0.09 20.24
N GLU A 183 -20.18 0.08 21.10
CA GLU A 183 -21.35 -0.79 21.17
C GLU A 183 -22.19 -0.72 19.91
N SER A 184 -22.45 0.50 19.39
CA SER A 184 -23.18 0.67 18.12
C SER A 184 -22.42 0.06 16.94
N LEU A 185 -21.10 0.22 16.87
CA LEU A 185 -20.24 -0.44 15.87
C LEU A 185 -20.34 -1.98 15.95
N ARG A 186 -20.35 -2.54 17.16
CA ARG A 186 -20.50 -3.98 17.38
C ARG A 186 -21.87 -4.48 16.95
N ASN A 187 -22.93 -3.76 17.33
CA ASN A 187 -24.31 -4.09 16.99
C ASN A 187 -24.54 -4.02 15.47
N GLU A 188 -24.02 -3.00 14.80
CA GLU A 188 -24.08 -2.87 13.34
C GLU A 188 -23.37 -4.04 12.64
N LYS A 189 -22.20 -4.46 13.15
CA LYS A 189 -21.48 -5.63 12.63
C LYS A 189 -22.28 -6.93 12.82
N ASN A 190 -22.95 -7.09 13.96
CA ASN A 190 -23.80 -8.25 14.23
C ASN A 190 -25.02 -8.26 13.32
N ARG A 191 -25.72 -7.13 13.16
CA ARG A 191 -26.86 -6.96 12.24
C ARG A 191 -26.50 -7.35 10.81
N LYS A 192 -25.34 -6.89 10.32
CA LYS A 192 -24.85 -7.27 8.97
C LYS A 192 -24.62 -8.77 8.83
N ARG A 193 -24.10 -9.45 9.86
CA ARG A 193 -23.91 -10.91 9.87
C ARG A 193 -25.24 -11.65 9.88
N GLU A 194 -26.20 -11.21 10.67
CA GLU A 194 -27.54 -11.80 10.73
C GLU A 194 -28.28 -11.65 9.40
N LEU A 195 -28.21 -10.48 8.78
CA LEU A 195 -28.78 -10.26 7.46
C LEU A 195 -28.16 -11.17 6.39
N GLN A 196 -26.84 -11.43 6.47
CA GLN A 196 -26.18 -12.38 5.58
C GLN A 196 -26.65 -13.82 5.79
N LYS A 197 -26.77 -14.26 7.05
CA LYS A 197 -27.33 -15.58 7.39
C LYS A 197 -28.76 -15.73 6.89
N ALA A 198 -29.62 -14.73 7.10
CA ALA A 198 -31.00 -14.73 6.62
C ALA A 198 -31.08 -14.81 5.09
N LYS A 199 -30.21 -14.09 4.37
CA LYS A 199 -30.11 -14.18 2.91
C LYS A 199 -29.67 -15.57 2.44
N GLN A 200 -28.73 -16.22 3.13
CA GLN A 200 -28.30 -17.59 2.82
C GLN A 200 -29.45 -18.58 3.04
N HIS A 201 -30.09 -18.52 4.21
CA HIS A 201 -31.24 -19.36 4.54
C HIS A 201 -32.40 -19.18 3.54
N ALA A 202 -32.71 -17.96 3.11
CA ALA A 202 -33.73 -17.71 2.11
C ALA A 202 -33.41 -18.32 0.73
N LYS A 203 -32.11 -18.36 0.35
CA LYS A 203 -31.67 -19.03 -0.87
C LYS A 203 -31.83 -20.54 -0.74
N GLU A 204 -31.41 -21.12 0.38
CA GLU A 204 -31.56 -22.55 0.66
C GLU A 204 -33.02 -22.98 0.63
N LEU A 205 -33.92 -22.21 1.25
CA LEU A 205 -35.36 -22.45 1.21
C LEU A 205 -35.93 -22.38 -0.22
N LYS A 206 -35.49 -21.43 -1.05
CA LYS A 206 -35.88 -21.36 -2.46
C LYS A 206 -35.41 -22.60 -3.22
N THR A 207 -34.15 -23.00 -3.04
CA THR A 207 -33.60 -24.20 -3.67
C THR A 207 -34.36 -25.45 -3.25
N ALA A 208 -34.64 -25.62 -1.95
CA ALA A 208 -35.40 -26.75 -1.43
C ALA A 208 -36.83 -26.79 -2.00
N LYS A 209 -37.52 -25.65 -2.06
CA LYS A 209 -38.86 -25.56 -2.67
C LYS A 209 -38.86 -25.93 -4.16
N ASN A 210 -37.82 -25.52 -4.90
CA ASN A 210 -37.67 -25.90 -6.31
C ASN A 210 -37.43 -27.41 -6.46
N LEU A 211 -36.58 -28.02 -5.62
CA LEU A 211 -36.29 -29.46 -5.66
C LEU A 211 -37.51 -30.32 -5.31
N LEU A 212 -38.36 -29.85 -4.40
CA LEU A 212 -39.59 -30.53 -4.01
C LEU A 212 -40.75 -30.28 -4.98
N GLY A 213 -40.54 -29.52 -6.06
CA GLY A 213 -41.59 -29.21 -7.04
C GLY A 213 -42.73 -28.33 -6.49
N LEU A 214 -42.53 -27.68 -5.34
CA LEU A 214 -43.54 -26.88 -4.64
C LEU A 214 -43.66 -25.44 -5.19
N THR A 215 -43.06 -25.16 -6.35
CA THR A 215 -43.13 -23.84 -6.98
C THR A 215 -44.40 -23.69 -7.79
N GLU A 216 -45.21 -22.68 -7.48
CA GLU A 216 -46.40 -22.41 -8.29
C GLU A 216 -46.03 -22.13 -9.76
N PRO A 217 -46.74 -22.74 -10.73
CA PRO A 217 -46.55 -22.43 -12.13
C PRO A 217 -46.89 -20.96 -12.35
N LYS A 218 -45.98 -20.23 -13.00
CA LYS A 218 -46.23 -18.84 -13.40
C LYS A 218 -47.49 -18.82 -14.27
N ARG A 219 -48.58 -18.25 -13.77
CA ARG A 219 -49.80 -18.01 -14.56
C ARG A 219 -49.41 -17.12 -15.74
N LYS A 220 -49.54 -17.65 -16.95
CA LYS A 220 -49.47 -16.85 -18.17
C LYS A 220 -50.60 -15.82 -18.09
N ARG A 221 -50.26 -14.54 -18.24
CA ARG A 221 -51.28 -13.51 -18.46
C ARG A 221 -51.78 -13.71 -19.89
N GLU A 222 -53.06 -14.07 -20.00
CA GLU A 222 -53.82 -14.01 -21.25
C GLU A 222 -54.08 -12.55 -21.65
#